data_AF-A0A918Z636-F1
#
_entry.id   AF-A0A918Z636-F1
#
_cell.length_a   1.000
_cell.length_b   1.000
_cell.length_c   1.000
_cell.angle_alpha   90.00
_cell.angle_beta   90.00
_cell.angle_gamma   90.00
#
_symmetry.space_group_name_H-M   'P 1'
#
loop_
_entity.id
_entity.type
_entity.pdbx_description
1 polymer ?
#
loop_
_entity_poly.entity_id
_entity_poly.type
_entity_poly.pdbx_seq_one_letter_code
_entity_poly.pdbx_strand_id
1 'polypeptide(L)' 'MTGVQVRMRRGRDPREVEDLADDVFDLLHNRRGLVLNGVHVALIWRQSQAPMGQDVHGRQEIAATYYLRATRPSPHLYE' A
#
# COMPACT_ATOMS: atom_id res chain seq x y z
N MET A 1 7.40 -1.18 12.81
CA MET A 1 6.96 -0.98 11.41
C MET A 1 5.50 -1.37 11.32
N THR A 2 4.69 -0.65 10.55
CA THR A 2 3.25 -0.94 10.40
C THR A 2 2.99 -1.53 9.02
N GLY A 3 2.37 -2.70 8.96
CA GLY A 3 1.94 -3.34 7.70
C GLY A 3 0.55 -2.88 7.29
N VAL A 4 0.40 -2.51 6.02
CA VAL A 4 -0.87 -2.13 5.40
C VAL A 4 -1.06 -2.97 4.13
N GLN A 5 -2.18 -3.67 4.03
CA GLN A 5 -2.54 -4.39 2.82
C GLN A 5 -3.52 -3.57 2.00
N VAL A 6 -3.21 -3.38 0.72
CA VAL A 6 -4.10 -2.75 -0.26
C VAL A 6 -4.62 -3.83 -1.19
N ARG A 7 -5.93 -4.04 -1.17
CA ARG A 7 -6.64 -5.02 -2.00
C ARG A 7 -7.35 -4.30 -3.13
N MET A 8 -6.99 -4.63 -4.37
CA MET A 8 -7.40 -3.92 -5.59
C MET A 8 -8.21 -4.87 -6.47
N ARG A 9 -9.27 -4.35 -7.09
CA ARG A 9 -10.14 -5.11 -8.00
C ARG A 9 -10.56 -4.23 -9.17
N ARG A 10 -10.36 -4.72 -10.39
CA ARG A 10 -10.77 -3.98 -11.60
C ARG A 10 -10.88 -4.92 -12.79
N GLY A 11 -11.88 -4.68 -13.64
CA GLY A 11 -12.00 -5.30 -14.95
C GLY A 11 -12.09 -6.82 -14.95
N ARG A 12 -12.38 -7.41 -16.10
CA ARG A 12 -12.16 -8.85 -16.32
C ARG A 12 -10.78 -9.13 -16.90
N ASP A 13 -10.19 -8.12 -17.53
CA ASP A 13 -8.84 -8.12 -18.05
C ASP A 13 -7.84 -7.92 -16.89
N PRO A 14 -6.87 -8.84 -16.69
CA PRO A 14 -5.84 -8.72 -15.65
C PRO A 14 -5.03 -7.42 -15.73
N ARG A 15 -4.87 -6.88 -16.94
CA ARG A 15 -4.09 -5.65 -17.15
C ARG A 15 -4.73 -4.44 -16.47
N GLU A 16 -6.06 -4.40 -16.39
CA GLU A 16 -6.75 -3.28 -15.73
C GLU A 16 -6.44 -3.22 -14.22
N VAL A 17 -6.34 -4.36 -13.55
CA VAL A 17 -5.98 -4.38 -12.11
C VAL A 17 -4.48 -4.18 -11.90
N GLU A 18 -3.64 -4.55 -12.87
CA GLU A 18 -2.21 -4.21 -12.88
C GLU A 18 -2.00 -2.69 -13.04
N ASP A 19 -2.69 -2.03 -13.98
CA ASP A 19 -2.64 -0.57 -14.13
C ASP A 19 -3.04 0.14 -12.83
N LEU A 20 -4.11 -0.34 -12.16
CA LEU A 20 -4.50 0.17 -10.84
C LEU A 20 -3.44 -0.09 -9.76
N ALA A 21 -2.74 -1.23 -9.83
CA ALA A 21 -1.66 -1.54 -8.90
C ALA A 21 -0.43 -0.64 -9.11
N ASP A 22 -0.16 -0.25 -10.35
CA ASP A 22 0.89 0.71 -10.70
C ASP A 22 0.53 2.12 -10.24
N ASP A 23 -0.72 2.57 -10.43
CA ASP A 23 -1.21 3.86 -9.89
C ASP A 23 -1.02 3.94 -8.35
N VAL A 24 -1.34 2.86 -7.64
CA VAL A 24 -1.16 2.78 -6.18
C VAL A 24 0.32 2.72 -5.81
N PHE A 25 1.14 2.02 -6.60
CA PHE A 25 2.58 1.96 -6.38
C PHE A 25 3.23 3.33 -6.53
N ASP A 26 2.90 4.07 -7.57
CA ASP A 26 3.44 5.42 -7.80
C ASP A 26 3.02 6.39 -6.68
N LEU A 27 1.81 6.22 -6.14
CA LEU A 27 1.34 7.01 -5.01
C LEU A 27 2.09 6.71 -3.70
N LEU A 28 2.32 5.42 -3.40
CA LEU A 28 2.76 4.97 -2.08
C LEU A 28 4.24 4.63 -2.00
N HIS A 29 4.81 3.99 -3.02
CA HIS A 29 6.18 3.50 -2.95
C HIS A 29 7.17 4.67 -2.89
N ASN A 30 8.18 4.56 -2.02
CA ASN A 30 9.16 5.61 -1.77
C ASN A 30 8.58 6.95 -1.29
N ARG A 31 7.30 7.00 -0.88
CA ARG A 31 6.71 8.19 -0.29
C ARG A 31 7.33 8.44 1.08
N ARG A 32 7.77 9.67 1.34
CA ARG A 32 8.53 10.07 2.53
C ARG A 32 7.93 11.31 3.17
N GLY A 33 8.14 11.45 4.49
CA GLY A 33 7.81 12.66 5.24
C GLY A 33 6.32 13.00 5.29
N LEU A 34 5.45 12.00 5.25
CA LEU A 34 4.00 12.22 5.30
C LEU A 34 3.53 12.36 6.75
N VAL A 35 2.47 13.15 6.96
CA VAL A 35 1.69 13.14 8.20
C VAL A 35 0.31 12.58 7.89
N LEU A 36 0.03 11.39 8.40
CA LEU A 36 -1.25 10.71 8.22
C LEU A 36 -2.02 10.76 9.54
N ASN A 37 -3.07 11.57 9.60
CA ASN A 37 -3.89 11.77 10.81
C ASN A 37 -3.05 12.05 12.08
N GLY A 38 -2.06 12.94 11.97
CA GLY A 38 -1.15 13.29 13.07
C GLY A 38 0.00 12.30 13.32
N VAL A 39 0.10 11.20 12.55
CA VAL A 39 1.20 10.24 12.64
C VAL A 39 2.26 10.55 11.59
N HIS A 40 3.50 10.75 12.02
CA HIS A 40 4.63 10.93 11.11
C HIS A 40 5.03 9.60 10.47
N VAL A 41 5.05 9.56 9.15
CA VAL A 41 5.48 8.41 8.35
C VAL A 41 6.71 8.81 7.55
N ALA A 42 7.86 8.30 7.97
CA ALA A 42 9.15 8.64 7.39
C ALA A 42 9.35 8.02 5.99
N LEU A 43 8.85 6.80 5.78
CA LEU A 43 8.98 6.07 4.52
C LEU A 43 7.84 5.05 4.37
N ILE A 44 7.33 4.91 3.15
CA ILE A 44 6.44 3.84 2.72
C ILE A 44 7.14 3.04 1.61
N TRP A 45 7.08 1.71 1.67
CA TRP A 45 7.56 0.85 0.58
C TRP A 45 6.70 -0.39 0.42
N ARG A 46 6.61 -0.89 -0.82
CA ARG A 46 5.94 -2.14 -1.16
C ARG A 46 6.86 -3.30 -0.77
N GLN A 47 6.36 -4.23 0.04
CA GLN A 47 7.09 -5.43 0.42
C GLN A 47 6.74 -6.62 -0.47
N SER A 48 5.48 -6.75 -0.87
CA SER A 48 5.02 -7.85 -1.72
C SER A 48 3.78 -7.48 -2.51
N GLN A 49 3.51 -8.26 -3.54
CA GLN A 49 2.29 -8.25 -4.32
C GLN A 49 1.97 -9.67 -4.77
N ALA A 50 0.70 -10.04 -4.75
CA ALA A 50 0.22 -11.34 -5.22
C ALA A 50 -1.13 -11.22 -5.93
N PRO A 51 -1.33 -11.90 -7.07
CA PRO A 51 -2.64 -12.12 -7.64
C PRO A 51 -3.52 -12.94 -6.69
N MET A 52 -4.79 -12.57 -6.59
CA MET A 52 -5.80 -13.24 -5.76
C MET A 52 -6.82 -14.03 -6.59
N GLY A 53 -6.76 -13.91 -7.91
CA GLY A 53 -7.73 -14.50 -8.84
C GLY A 53 -8.92 -13.59 -9.11
N GLN A 54 -10.06 -14.19 -9.48
CA GLN A 54 -11.28 -13.45 -9.78
C GLN A 54 -12.22 -13.40 -8.57
N ASP A 55 -12.90 -12.26 -8.39
CA ASP A 55 -14.00 -12.15 -7.45
C ASP A 55 -15.31 -12.76 -7.99
N VAL A 56 -16.36 -12.75 -7.17
CA VAL A 56 -17.69 -13.30 -7.54
C VAL A 56 -18.36 -12.58 -8.73
N HIS A 57 -17.88 -11.41 -9.13
CA HIS A 57 -18.34 -10.65 -10.28
C HIS A 57 -17.43 -10.82 -11.52
N GLY A 58 -16.44 -11.71 -11.42
CA GLY A 58 -15.44 -11.98 -12.46
C GLY A 58 -14.37 -10.91 -12.55
N ARG A 59 -14.24 -10.00 -11.56
CA ARG A 59 -13.20 -8.98 -11.59
C ARG A 59 -11.87 -9.54 -11.15
N GLN A 60 -10.78 -9.15 -11.80
CA GLN A 60 -9.44 -9.56 -11.40
C GLN A 60 -9.02 -8.83 -10.12
N GLU A 61 -8.31 -9.54 -9.25
CA GLU A 61 -7.93 -9.06 -7.93
C GLU A 61 -6.43 -9.24 -7.67
N ILE A 62 -5.82 -8.20 -7.09
CA ILE A 62 -4.43 -8.21 -6.61
C ILE A 62 -4.41 -7.68 -5.17
N ALA A 63 -3.56 -8.27 -4.34
CA ALA A 63 -3.23 -7.75 -3.01
C ALA A 63 -1.75 -7.32 -2.97
N ALA A 64 -1.50 -6.09 -2.52
CA ALA A 64 -0.16 -5.56 -2.29
C ALA A 64 0.03 -5.20 -0.81
N THR A 65 1.17 -5.58 -0.24
CA THR A 65 1.52 -5.25 1.14
C THR A 65 2.55 -4.13 1.15
N TYR A 66 2.26 -3.07 1.89
CA TYR A 66 3.14 -1.94 2.13
C TYR A 66 3.56 -1.90 3.61
N TYR A 67 4.81 -1.56 3.85
CA TYR A 67 5.28 -1.20 5.17
C TYR A 67 5.44 0.31 5.30
N LEU A 68 4.95 0.82 6.42
CA LEU A 68 5.06 2.22 6.81
C LEU A 68 6.02 2.30 7.99
N ARG A 69 7.11 3.06 7.82
CA ARG A 69 7.99 3.46 8.91
C ARG A 69 7.40 4.67 9.60
N ALA A 70 6.39 4.41 10.44
CA ALA A 70 5.75 5.41 11.28
C ALA A 70 6.51 5.60 12.59
N THR A 71 6.67 6.84 13.03
CA THR A 71 7.08 7.18 14.40
C THR A 71 5.85 7.65 15.17
N ARG A 72 5.66 7.10 16.37
CA ARG A 72 4.72 7.66 17.33
C ARG A 72 5.50 8.68 18.16
N PRO A 73 5.01 9.91 18.37
CA PRO A 73 5.58 10.80 19.35
C PRO A 73 5.56 10.10 20.73
N SER A 74 6.74 9.92 21.31
CA SER A 74 6.90 9.45 22.69
C SER A 74 7.68 10.52 23.44
N PRO A 75 7.30 10.88 24.68
CA PRO A 75 8.03 11.87 25.47
C PRO A 75 9.49 11.49 25.77
N HIS A 76 9.92 10.28 25.43
CA HIS A 76 11.29 9.78 25.58
C HIS A 76 11.88 9.29 24.25
N LEU A 77 11.52 9.90 23.13
CA LEU A 77 12.22 9.64 21.86
C LEU A 77 13.47 10.54 21.84
N TYR A 78 14.57 10.03 22.39
CA TYR A 78 15.87 10.69 22.28
C TYR A 78 16.32 10.63 20.81
N GLU A 79 16.70 11.78 20.25
CA GLU A 79 17.39 11.90 18.96
C GLU A 79 18.88 11.60 19.09
#